data_AF-A0AA43HT87-F1
#
_entry.id   AF-A0AA43HT87-F1
#
_cell.length_a   1.000
_cell.length_b   1.000
_cell.length_c   1.000
_cell.angle_alpha   90.00
_cell.angle_beta   90.00
_cell.angle_gamma   90.00
#
_symmetry.space_group_name_H-M   'P 1'
#
loop_
_entity.id
_entity.type
_entity.pdbx_description
1 polymer ?
#
loop_
_entity_poly.entity_id
_entity_poly.type
_entity_poly.pdbx_seq_one_letter_code
_entity_poly.pdbx_strand_id
1 'polypeptide(L)'
;MTDKIKELRKLVPVPMGEALQLLKANDGDVEKCAYLFKAKSIKEIQELTGCDEKMASTHYEAEKYDLNRTVSSIREAIFDICYIPIEGVTKEKLSLAYQWLRFIEDKDFGTALDYKFLNEAIETMLLIPSLADVAQIARKAKEAKDRIFEGYSDTDPLDEFVRRYKQLDDEKDYQLASKTISLRLTILKDELARHARNL
;
A
#
# COMPACT_ATOMS: atom_id res chain seq x y z
N MET A 1 29.96 13.69 -27.54
CA MET A 1 29.13 14.11 -26.39
C MET A 1 28.01 13.09 -26.15
N THR A 2 27.30 12.65 -27.18
CA THR A 2 26.24 11.61 -27.08
C THR A 2 26.72 10.29 -26.48
N ASP A 3 27.95 9.84 -26.80
CA ASP A 3 28.48 8.57 -26.27
C ASP A 3 28.82 8.65 -24.77
N LYS A 4 29.42 9.77 -24.32
CA LYS A 4 29.67 10.03 -22.90
C LYS A 4 28.38 10.09 -22.06
N ILE A 5 27.29 10.60 -22.64
CA ILE A 5 25.98 10.58 -21.99
C ILE A 5 25.48 9.15 -21.82
N LYS A 6 25.62 8.30 -22.84
CA LYS A 6 25.26 6.89 -22.75
C LYS A 6 26.10 6.16 -21.70
N GLU A 7 27.40 6.45 -21.63
CA GLU A 7 28.29 5.89 -20.61
C GLU A 7 27.88 6.31 -19.20
N LEU A 8 27.65 7.60 -18.96
CA LEU A 8 27.17 8.09 -17.67
C LEU A 8 25.84 7.44 -17.26
N ARG A 9 24.90 7.30 -18.21
CA ARG A 9 23.58 6.70 -17.97
C ARG A 9 23.62 5.18 -17.78
N LYS A 10 24.71 4.51 -18.12
CA LYS A 10 24.96 3.10 -17.74
C LYS A 10 25.39 2.97 -16.28
N LEU A 11 26.00 4.00 -15.71
CA LEU A 11 26.47 4.00 -14.31
C LEU A 11 25.38 4.45 -13.33
N VAL A 12 24.57 5.44 -13.72
CA VAL A 12 23.49 6.02 -12.90
C VAL A 12 22.28 6.38 -13.76
N PRO A 13 21.04 6.24 -13.27
CA PRO A 13 19.83 6.54 -14.03
C PRO A 13 19.54 8.06 -14.09
N VAL A 14 20.53 8.85 -14.53
CA VAL A 14 20.41 10.30 -14.64
C VAL A 14 19.52 10.72 -15.84
N PRO A 15 18.62 11.70 -15.68
CA PRO A 15 17.84 12.26 -16.79
C PRO A 15 18.73 12.88 -17.86
N MET A 16 18.27 12.83 -19.13
CA MET A 16 19.07 13.29 -20.28
C MET A 16 19.55 14.75 -20.15
N GLY A 17 18.65 15.65 -19.73
CA GLY A 17 18.96 17.07 -19.58
C GLY A 17 20.03 17.33 -18.51
N GLU A 18 19.91 16.66 -17.37
CA GLU A 18 20.86 16.77 -16.26
C GLU A 18 22.21 16.15 -16.61
N ALA A 19 22.21 15.00 -17.30
CA ALA A 19 23.43 14.36 -17.80
C ALA A 19 24.24 15.29 -18.72
N LEU A 20 23.55 15.99 -19.63
CA LEU A 20 24.18 16.97 -20.53
C LEU A 20 24.81 18.13 -19.74
N GLN A 21 24.11 18.67 -18.76
CA GLN A 21 24.60 19.78 -17.94
C GLN A 21 25.81 19.36 -17.08
N LEU A 22 25.72 18.20 -16.41
CA LEU A 22 26.80 17.66 -15.59
C LEU A 22 28.07 17.43 -16.41
N LEU A 23 27.96 16.80 -17.58
CA LEU A 23 29.10 16.55 -18.46
C LEU A 23 29.70 17.84 -19.00
N LYS A 24 28.89 18.86 -19.33
CA LYS A 24 29.41 20.16 -19.76
C LYS A 24 30.16 20.89 -18.64
N ALA A 25 29.66 20.81 -17.41
CA ALA A 25 30.26 21.49 -16.26
C ALA A 25 31.53 20.80 -15.72
N ASN A 26 31.80 19.56 -16.13
CA ASN A 26 32.93 18.75 -15.65
C ASN A 26 33.80 18.22 -16.80
N ASP A 27 33.94 18.98 -17.89
CA ASP A 27 34.82 18.67 -19.04
C ASP A 27 34.60 17.28 -19.67
N GLY A 28 33.39 16.75 -19.52
CA GLY A 28 33.00 15.43 -19.97
C GLY A 28 33.64 14.28 -19.19
N ASP A 29 34.07 14.49 -17.94
CA ASP A 29 34.50 13.44 -17.03
C ASP A 29 33.28 12.64 -16.52
N VAL A 30 33.15 11.41 -17.01
CA VAL A 30 31.99 10.55 -16.73
C VAL A 30 31.99 10.07 -15.28
N GLU A 31 33.13 9.68 -14.74
CA GLU A 31 33.23 9.16 -13.38
C GLU A 31 32.94 10.25 -12.35
N LYS A 32 33.51 11.43 -12.54
CA LYS A 32 33.23 12.60 -11.70
C LYS A 32 31.76 12.99 -11.76
N CYS A 33 31.14 12.98 -12.93
CA CYS A 33 29.70 13.25 -13.07
C CYS A 33 28.85 12.22 -12.33
N ALA A 34 29.20 10.93 -12.42
CA ALA A 34 28.49 9.87 -11.70
C ALA A 34 28.62 10.05 -10.19
N TYR A 35 29.82 10.37 -9.69
CA TYR A 35 30.06 10.64 -8.27
C TYR A 35 29.23 11.84 -7.77
N LEU A 36 29.27 12.97 -8.49
CA LEU A 36 28.53 14.17 -8.11
C LEU A 36 27.02 13.95 -8.13
N PHE A 37 26.51 13.22 -9.12
CA PHE A 37 25.10 12.87 -9.17
C PHE A 37 24.70 12.00 -7.99
N LYS A 38 25.48 10.95 -7.67
CA LYS A 38 25.21 10.09 -6.50
C LYS A 38 25.22 10.88 -5.19
N ALA A 39 26.23 11.72 -4.99
CA ALA A 39 26.35 12.55 -3.78
C ALA A 39 25.17 13.52 -3.64
N LYS A 40 24.70 14.11 -4.74
CA LYS A 40 23.49 14.94 -4.75
C LYS A 40 22.25 14.12 -4.38
N SER A 41 22.05 12.96 -5.02
CA SER A 41 20.90 12.10 -4.74
C SER A 41 20.88 11.59 -3.30
N ILE A 42 22.03 11.27 -2.71
CA ILE A 42 22.12 10.85 -1.30
C ILE A 42 21.58 11.96 -0.39
N LYS A 43 21.98 13.22 -0.61
CA LYS A 43 21.46 14.35 0.18
C LYS A 43 19.94 14.50 0.02
N GLU A 44 19.44 14.39 -1.20
CA GLU A 44 18.00 14.43 -1.48
C GLU A 44 17.24 13.29 -0.78
N ILE A 45 17.79 12.08 -0.78
CA ILE A 45 17.23 10.94 -0.05
C ILE A 45 17.18 11.21 1.45
N GLN A 46 18.25 11.75 2.03
CA GLN A 46 18.28 12.12 3.45
C GLN A 46 17.24 13.19 3.78
N GLU A 47 17.06 14.19 2.92
CA GLU A 47 16.03 15.23 3.10
C GLU A 47 14.60 14.64 3.04
N LEU A 48 14.34 13.69 2.13
CA LEU A 48 13.02 13.09 1.92
C LEU A 48 12.63 12.02 2.96
N THR A 49 13.60 11.48 3.69
CA THR A 49 13.41 10.34 4.60
C THR A 49 13.86 10.59 6.03
N GLY A 50 14.74 11.58 6.26
CA GLY A 50 15.34 11.85 7.57
C GLY A 50 16.43 10.85 7.98
N CYS A 51 16.88 9.95 7.11
CA CYS A 51 17.88 8.94 7.46
C CYS A 51 19.31 9.49 7.46
N ASP A 52 20.25 8.72 8.02
CA ASP A 52 21.68 9.04 7.94
C ASP A 52 22.28 8.70 6.55
N GLU A 53 23.50 9.18 6.31
CA GLU A 53 24.20 9.02 5.03
C GLU A 53 24.51 7.56 4.72
N LYS A 54 24.75 6.75 5.77
CA LYS A 54 25.08 5.33 5.62
C LYS A 54 23.88 4.55 5.11
N MET A 55 22.70 4.76 5.71
CA MET A 55 21.45 4.14 5.27
C MET A 55 21.08 4.62 3.86
N ALA A 56 21.15 5.93 3.59
CA ALA A 56 20.89 6.49 2.27
C ALA A 56 21.77 5.83 1.20
N SER A 57 23.08 5.79 1.41
CA SER A 57 24.04 5.21 0.45
C SER A 57 23.81 3.71 0.22
N THR A 58 23.58 2.96 1.30
CA THR A 58 23.38 1.50 1.25
C THR A 58 22.12 1.13 0.45
N HIS A 59 20.99 1.79 0.75
CA HIS A 59 19.75 1.54 0.02
C HIS A 59 19.80 2.10 -1.41
N TYR A 60 20.51 3.20 -1.65
CA TYR A 60 20.64 3.76 -2.99
C TYR A 60 21.42 2.82 -3.92
N GLU A 61 22.50 2.22 -3.42
CA GLU A 61 23.24 1.21 -4.18
C GLU A 61 22.41 -0.07 -4.40
N ALA A 62 21.71 -0.56 -3.36
CA ALA A 62 20.86 -1.75 -3.46
C ALA A 62 19.74 -1.61 -4.50
N GLU A 63 19.14 -0.42 -4.61
CA GLU A 63 18.10 -0.11 -5.59
C GLU A 63 18.65 0.36 -6.94
N LYS A 64 19.94 0.11 -7.22
CA LYS A 64 20.60 0.44 -8.50
C LYS A 64 20.50 1.92 -8.85
N TYR A 65 20.58 2.76 -7.83
CA TYR A 65 20.52 4.20 -7.92
C TYR A 65 19.17 4.76 -8.40
N ASP A 66 18.07 4.02 -8.23
CA ASP A 66 16.70 4.53 -8.43
C ASP A 66 16.23 5.29 -7.18
N LEU A 67 16.19 6.62 -7.26
CA LEU A 67 15.85 7.49 -6.13
C LEU A 67 14.48 7.17 -5.52
N ASN A 68 13.46 6.91 -6.35
CA ASN A 68 12.10 6.68 -5.85
C ASN A 68 12.00 5.35 -5.11
N ARG A 69 12.60 4.30 -5.67
CA ARG A 69 12.63 2.98 -5.03
C ARG A 69 13.43 3.03 -3.73
N THR A 70 14.54 3.77 -3.72
CA THR A 70 15.34 3.97 -2.50
C THR A 70 14.57 4.69 -1.41
N VAL A 71 13.89 5.79 -1.71
CA VAL A 71 13.08 6.53 -0.74
C VAL A 71 11.99 5.63 -0.16
N SER A 72 11.30 4.85 -0.99
CA SER A 72 10.29 3.89 -0.52
C SER A 72 10.90 2.80 0.38
N SER A 73 12.03 2.21 -0.04
CA SER A 73 12.75 1.17 0.71
C SER A 73 13.21 1.66 2.10
N ILE A 74 13.73 2.88 2.18
CA ILE A 74 14.14 3.50 3.45
C ILE A 74 12.94 3.78 4.35
N ARG A 75 11.82 4.27 3.80
CA ARG A 75 10.59 4.49 4.60
C ARG A 75 10.04 3.20 5.20
N GLU A 76 10.16 2.09 4.48
CA GLU A 76 9.83 0.77 5.01
C GLU A 76 10.78 0.35 6.13
N ALA A 77 12.09 0.51 5.93
CA ALA A 77 13.09 0.19 6.96
C ALA A 77 12.92 1.04 8.23
N ILE A 78 12.68 2.34 8.08
CA ILE A 78 12.41 3.25 9.22
C ILE A 78 11.16 2.81 9.97
N PHE A 79 10.09 2.44 9.25
CA PHE A 79 8.89 1.94 9.89
C PHE A 79 9.15 0.67 10.70
N ASP A 80 9.91 -0.27 10.15
CA ASP A 80 10.22 -1.53 10.84
C ASP A 80 11.07 -1.27 12.10
N ILE A 81 12.09 -0.41 12.00
CA ILE A 81 12.96 -0.03 13.14
C ILE A 81 12.18 0.70 14.23
N CYS A 82 11.26 1.58 13.84
CA CYS A 82 10.47 2.39 14.75
C CYS A 82 9.09 1.79 15.06
N TYR A 83 8.87 0.51 14.74
CA TYR A 83 7.57 -0.11 14.88
C TYR A 83 7.16 -0.19 16.35
N ILE A 84 5.94 0.28 16.64
CA ILE A 84 5.33 0.16 17.95
C ILE A 84 4.11 -0.77 17.80
N PRO A 85 4.11 -1.95 18.45
CA PRO A 85 2.96 -2.83 18.44
C PRO A 85 1.70 -2.12 18.93
N ILE A 86 0.61 -2.28 18.19
CA ILE A 86 -0.69 -1.71 18.54
C ILE A 86 -1.41 -2.70 19.46
N GLU A 87 -1.85 -2.23 20.63
CA GLU A 87 -2.57 -3.05 21.58
C GLU A 87 -3.80 -3.71 20.93
N GLY A 88 -3.95 -5.01 21.13
CA GLY A 88 -5.05 -5.79 20.56
C GLY A 88 -4.88 -6.21 19.10
N VAL A 89 -3.84 -5.75 18.39
CA VAL A 89 -3.46 -6.23 17.05
C VAL A 89 -2.46 -7.37 17.18
N THR A 90 -2.83 -8.57 16.69
CA THR A 90 -1.98 -9.77 16.71
C THR A 90 -1.83 -10.36 15.30
N LYS A 91 -0.86 -11.26 15.09
CA LYS A 91 -0.67 -11.94 13.81
C LYS A 91 -1.91 -12.70 13.36
N GLU A 92 -2.61 -13.35 14.30
CA GLU A 92 -3.83 -14.11 14.02
C GLU A 92 -4.93 -13.16 13.54
N LYS A 93 -5.14 -12.04 14.24
CA LYS A 93 -6.13 -11.03 13.87
C LYS A 93 -5.84 -10.37 12.52
N LEU A 94 -4.57 -10.04 12.26
CA LEU A 94 -4.14 -9.54 10.96
C LEU A 94 -4.38 -10.58 9.85
N SER A 95 -4.17 -11.87 10.14
CA SER A 95 -4.47 -12.95 9.19
C SER A 95 -5.95 -13.02 8.84
N LEU A 96 -6.86 -12.81 9.80
CA LEU A 96 -8.31 -12.76 9.54
C LEU A 96 -8.68 -11.59 8.63
N ALA A 97 -8.14 -10.40 8.89
CA ALA A 97 -8.33 -9.24 8.01
C ALA A 97 -7.79 -9.51 6.60
N TYR A 98 -6.61 -10.11 6.50
CA TYR A 98 -5.99 -10.44 5.23
C TYR A 98 -6.78 -11.50 4.44
N GLN A 99 -7.32 -12.52 5.12
CA GLN A 99 -8.19 -13.53 4.53
C GLN A 99 -9.49 -12.94 4.00
N TRP A 100 -10.09 -12.00 4.74
CA TRP A 100 -11.27 -11.28 4.26
C TRP A 100 -10.98 -10.52 2.95
N LEU A 101 -9.86 -9.79 2.88
CA LEU A 101 -9.46 -9.09 1.65
C LEU A 101 -9.18 -10.05 0.49
N ARG A 102 -8.60 -11.24 0.75
CA ARG A 102 -8.48 -12.29 -0.28
C ARG A 102 -9.84 -12.80 -0.76
N PHE A 103 -10.78 -12.94 0.15
CA PHE A 103 -12.12 -13.42 -0.19
C PHE A 103 -12.87 -12.42 -1.09
N ILE A 104 -12.65 -11.12 -0.92
CA ILE A 104 -13.15 -10.08 -1.85
C ILE A 104 -12.57 -10.27 -3.26
N GLU A 105 -11.26 -10.56 -3.37
CA GLU A 105 -10.61 -10.79 -4.67
C GLU A 105 -11.07 -12.07 -5.35
N ASP A 106 -11.23 -13.16 -4.59
CA ASP A 106 -11.59 -14.47 -5.13
C ASP A 106 -13.08 -14.56 -5.52
N LYS A 107 -13.92 -13.75 -4.87
CA LYS A 107 -15.38 -13.72 -5.06
C LYS A 107 -15.82 -12.32 -5.49
N ASP A 108 -16.45 -11.60 -4.58
CA ASP A 108 -16.93 -10.25 -4.74
C ASP A 108 -17.18 -9.66 -3.34
N PHE A 109 -17.33 -8.34 -3.29
CA PHE A 109 -17.55 -7.64 -2.02
C PHE A 109 -18.85 -8.04 -1.32
N GLY A 110 -19.94 -8.27 -2.06
CA GLY A 110 -21.24 -8.63 -1.51
C GLY A 110 -21.21 -9.99 -0.79
N THR A 111 -20.61 -10.99 -1.44
CA THR A 111 -20.36 -12.31 -0.82
C THR A 111 -19.39 -12.19 0.36
N ALA A 112 -18.39 -11.31 0.29
CA ALA A 112 -17.43 -11.10 1.38
C ALA A 112 -18.02 -10.45 2.65
N LEU A 113 -19.21 -9.86 2.57
CA LEU A 113 -19.93 -9.40 3.76
C LEU A 113 -20.45 -10.54 4.63
N ASP A 114 -20.53 -11.76 4.11
CA ASP A 114 -20.92 -12.98 4.87
C ASP A 114 -19.71 -13.71 5.46
N TYR A 115 -18.50 -13.14 5.34
CA TYR A 115 -17.30 -13.75 5.90
C TYR A 115 -17.44 -13.90 7.42
N LYS A 116 -17.28 -15.13 7.92
CA LYS A 116 -17.52 -15.50 9.32
C LYS A 116 -16.78 -14.61 10.33
N PHE A 117 -15.57 -14.17 10.00
CA PHE A 117 -14.72 -13.37 10.88
C PHE A 117 -14.65 -11.89 10.45
N LEU A 118 -15.68 -11.41 9.74
CA LEU A 118 -15.71 -10.04 9.24
C LEU A 118 -15.67 -9.01 10.39
N ASN A 119 -16.37 -9.27 11.49
CA ASN A 119 -16.35 -8.35 12.63
C ASN A 119 -14.94 -8.24 13.22
N GLU A 120 -14.26 -9.36 13.43
CA GLU A 120 -12.89 -9.38 13.93
C GLU A 120 -11.92 -8.72 12.95
N ALA A 121 -12.11 -8.92 11.65
CA ALA A 121 -11.33 -8.25 10.60
C ALA A 121 -11.51 -6.72 10.65
N ILE A 122 -12.75 -6.24 10.72
CA ILE A 122 -13.09 -4.82 10.82
C ILE A 122 -12.51 -4.21 12.09
N GLU A 123 -12.73 -4.83 13.25
CA GLU A 123 -12.21 -4.33 14.53
C GLU A 123 -10.67 -4.28 14.53
N THR A 124 -10.00 -5.25 13.91
CA THR A 124 -8.54 -5.22 13.75
C THR A 124 -8.09 -4.05 12.88
N MET A 125 -8.76 -3.82 11.75
CA MET A 125 -8.44 -2.70 10.86
C MET A 125 -8.78 -1.34 11.48
N LEU A 126 -9.78 -1.27 12.36
CA LEU A 126 -10.12 -0.05 13.11
C LEU A 126 -9.03 0.37 14.11
N LEU A 127 -8.28 -0.58 14.66
CA LEU A 127 -7.14 -0.30 15.54
C LEU A 127 -5.94 0.29 14.79
N ILE A 128 -5.86 0.11 13.47
CA ILE A 128 -4.76 0.56 12.64
C ILE A 128 -5.13 1.92 12.02
N PRO A 129 -4.48 3.04 12.40
CA PRO A 129 -4.91 4.37 11.97
C PRO A 129 -5.01 4.57 10.46
N SER A 130 -4.09 3.98 9.70
CA SER A 130 -4.05 4.04 8.23
C SER A 130 -5.16 3.24 7.53
N LEU A 131 -5.85 2.36 8.26
CA LEU A 131 -6.94 1.51 7.76
C LEU A 131 -8.31 1.86 8.33
N ALA A 132 -8.36 2.74 9.34
CA ALA A 132 -9.57 3.04 10.10
C ALA A 132 -10.70 3.59 9.22
N ASP A 133 -10.40 4.44 8.23
CA ASP A 133 -11.40 4.99 7.30
C ASP A 133 -12.09 3.88 6.48
N VAL A 134 -11.31 2.94 5.96
CA VAL A 134 -11.81 1.82 5.16
C VAL A 134 -12.56 0.83 6.03
N ALA A 135 -12.08 0.56 7.24
CA ALA A 135 -12.77 -0.31 8.18
C ALA A 135 -14.13 0.25 8.59
N GLN A 136 -14.24 1.58 8.76
CA GLN A 136 -15.52 2.26 9.00
C GLN A 136 -16.49 2.11 7.83
N ILE A 137 -16.00 2.24 6.60
CA ILE A 137 -16.80 2.04 5.39
C ILE A 137 -17.30 0.59 5.31
N ALA A 138 -16.42 -0.38 5.55
CA ALA A 138 -16.78 -1.80 5.58
C ALA A 138 -17.85 -2.12 6.64
N ARG A 139 -17.71 -1.52 7.84
CA ARG A 139 -18.67 -1.67 8.93
C ARG A 139 -20.06 -1.19 8.54
N LYS A 140 -20.18 -0.01 7.94
CA LYS A 140 -21.47 0.52 7.47
C LYS A 140 -22.12 -0.36 6.41
N ALA A 141 -21.34 -0.87 5.47
CA ALA A 141 -21.84 -1.80 4.45
C ALA A 141 -22.35 -3.11 5.07
N LYS A 142 -21.64 -3.62 6.09
CA LYS A 142 -22.08 -4.78 6.86
C LYS A 142 -23.39 -4.50 7.59
N GLU A 143 -23.48 -3.41 8.34
CA GLU A 143 -24.70 -3.00 9.07
C GLU A 143 -25.89 -2.84 8.12
N ALA A 144 -25.67 -2.26 6.94
CA ALA A 144 -26.69 -2.15 5.90
C ALA A 144 -27.16 -3.52 5.41
N LYS A 145 -26.24 -4.46 5.14
CA LYS A 145 -26.60 -5.83 4.74
C LYS A 145 -27.35 -6.55 5.84
N ASP A 146 -26.86 -6.51 7.08
CA ASP A 146 -27.52 -7.15 8.23
C ASP A 146 -28.96 -6.66 8.38
N ARG A 147 -29.19 -5.35 8.24
CA ARG A 147 -30.53 -4.73 8.28
C ARG A 147 -31.41 -5.18 7.11
N ILE A 148 -30.88 -5.22 5.88
CA ILE A 148 -31.64 -5.63 4.70
C ILE A 148 -31.98 -7.12 4.74
N PHE A 149 -31.11 -7.95 5.30
CA PHE A 149 -31.26 -9.40 5.44
C PHE A 149 -31.84 -9.84 6.79
N GLU A 150 -32.30 -8.90 7.61
CA GLU A 150 -32.92 -9.22 8.90
C GLU A 150 -34.14 -10.14 8.71
N GLY A 151 -34.16 -11.26 9.44
CA GLY A 151 -35.22 -12.26 9.35
C GLY A 151 -35.26 -13.08 8.06
N TYR A 152 -34.28 -12.92 7.16
CA TYR A 152 -34.13 -13.79 5.99
C TYR A 152 -33.65 -15.19 6.42
N SER A 153 -34.15 -16.22 5.75
CA SER A 153 -33.73 -17.61 5.91
C SER A 153 -33.39 -18.23 4.56
N ASP A 154 -32.46 -19.19 4.53
CA ASP A 154 -32.10 -19.94 3.31
C ASP A 154 -33.28 -20.79 2.76
N THR A 155 -34.36 -20.95 3.53
CA THR A 155 -35.60 -21.59 3.07
C THR A 155 -36.59 -20.62 2.43
N ASP A 156 -36.30 -19.30 2.44
CA ASP A 156 -37.16 -18.31 1.81
C ASP A 156 -37.15 -18.46 0.27
N PRO A 157 -38.23 -18.01 -0.41
CA PRO A 157 -38.30 -18.09 -1.86
C PRO A 157 -37.18 -17.30 -2.57
N LEU A 158 -36.76 -17.79 -3.74
CA LEU A 158 -35.75 -17.12 -4.56
C LEU A 158 -36.10 -15.65 -4.89
N ASP A 159 -37.38 -15.32 -5.04
CA ASP A 159 -37.82 -13.95 -5.30
C ASP A 159 -37.50 -13.00 -4.13
N GLU A 160 -37.57 -13.51 -2.88
CA GLU A 160 -37.22 -12.75 -1.69
C GLU A 160 -35.71 -12.48 -1.63
N PHE A 161 -34.91 -13.49 -1.97
CA PHE A 161 -33.46 -13.35 -2.14
C PHE A 161 -33.13 -12.26 -3.18
N VAL A 162 -33.71 -12.34 -4.38
CA VAL A 162 -33.47 -11.37 -5.45
C VAL A 162 -33.89 -9.96 -5.03
N ARG A 163 -35.03 -9.82 -4.35
CA ARG A 163 -35.52 -8.52 -3.85
C ARG A 163 -34.54 -7.88 -2.87
N ARG A 164 -34.02 -8.63 -1.91
CA ARG A 164 -33.09 -8.12 -0.89
C ARG A 164 -31.72 -7.77 -1.49
N TYR A 165 -31.22 -8.58 -2.41
CA TYR A 165 -29.98 -8.24 -3.13
C TYR A 165 -30.13 -6.96 -3.96
N LYS A 166 -31.28 -6.76 -4.62
CA LYS A 166 -31.55 -5.49 -5.31
C LYS A 166 -31.55 -4.29 -4.35
N GLN A 167 -32.13 -4.44 -3.16
CA GLN A 167 -32.10 -3.39 -2.13
C GLN A 167 -30.67 -3.11 -1.65
N LEU A 168 -29.83 -4.13 -1.54
CA LEU A 168 -28.43 -3.98 -1.17
C LEU A 168 -27.64 -3.26 -2.27
N ASP A 169 -27.86 -3.62 -3.53
CA ASP A 169 -27.22 -2.98 -4.69
C ASP A 169 -27.57 -1.49 -4.79
N ASP A 170 -28.78 -1.10 -4.37
CA ASP A 170 -29.23 0.29 -4.33
C ASP A 170 -28.75 1.06 -3.07
N GLU A 171 -28.13 0.38 -2.10
CA GLU A 171 -27.73 0.99 -0.84
C GLU A 171 -26.38 1.72 -0.93
N LYS A 172 -26.36 2.97 -0.46
CA LYS A 172 -25.23 3.90 -0.66
C LYS A 172 -23.97 3.46 0.06
N ASP A 173 -24.10 2.98 1.31
CA ASP A 173 -22.95 2.52 2.09
C ASP A 173 -22.33 1.26 1.46
N TYR A 174 -23.17 0.37 0.93
CA TYR A 174 -22.70 -0.80 0.18
C TYR A 174 -21.97 -0.41 -1.10
N GLN A 175 -22.55 0.47 -1.93
CA GLN A 175 -21.92 0.95 -3.16
C GLN A 175 -20.58 1.64 -2.89
N LEU A 176 -20.53 2.50 -1.87
CA LEU A 176 -19.30 3.18 -1.46
C LEU A 176 -18.23 2.19 -1.05
N ALA A 177 -18.58 1.20 -0.22
CA ALA A 177 -17.65 0.19 0.26
C ALA A 177 -17.15 -0.71 -0.86
N SER A 178 -18.06 -1.26 -1.68
CA SER A 178 -17.76 -2.11 -2.82
C SER A 178 -16.77 -1.43 -3.77
N LYS A 179 -16.98 -0.15 -4.08
CA LYS A 179 -16.07 0.63 -4.92
C LYS A 179 -14.73 0.92 -4.23
N THR A 180 -14.78 1.45 -3.02
CA THR A 180 -13.58 1.97 -2.33
C THR A 180 -12.62 0.86 -1.95
N ILE A 181 -13.14 -0.24 -1.40
CA ILE A 181 -12.33 -1.36 -0.92
C ILE A 181 -11.71 -2.09 -2.11
N SER A 182 -12.50 -2.39 -3.14
CA SER A 182 -12.00 -3.04 -4.36
C SER A 182 -10.86 -2.27 -5.03
N LEU A 183 -10.93 -0.93 -5.06
CA LEU A 183 -9.86 -0.09 -5.62
C LEU A 183 -8.60 -0.02 -4.75
N ARG A 184 -8.71 -0.32 -3.46
CA ARG A 184 -7.60 -0.20 -2.48
C ARG A 184 -7.05 -1.54 -2.02
N LEU A 185 -7.54 -2.68 -2.54
CA LEU A 185 -7.16 -4.03 -2.08
C LEU A 185 -5.65 -4.23 -1.91
N THR A 186 -4.85 -3.88 -2.91
CA THR A 186 -3.38 -4.00 -2.85
C THR A 186 -2.79 -3.20 -1.71
N ILE A 187 -3.17 -1.92 -1.58
CA ILE A 187 -2.66 -1.03 -0.54
C ILE A 187 -3.05 -1.52 0.85
N LEU A 188 -4.30 -1.99 1.02
CA LEU A 188 -4.79 -2.53 2.30
C LEU A 188 -3.99 -3.78 2.71
N LYS A 189 -3.71 -4.67 1.75
CA LYS A 189 -2.92 -5.88 1.98
C LYS A 189 -1.48 -5.59 2.33
N ASP A 190 -0.87 -4.63 1.63
CA ASP A 190 0.52 -4.22 1.90
C ASP A 190 0.64 -3.63 3.31
N GLU A 191 -0.33 -2.81 3.73
CA GLU A 191 -0.34 -2.24 5.08
C GLU A 191 -0.54 -3.33 6.16
N LEU A 192 -1.47 -4.27 5.96
CA LEU A 192 -1.62 -5.41 6.87
C LEU A 192 -0.33 -6.25 6.96
N ALA A 193 0.34 -6.51 5.83
CA ALA A 193 1.59 -7.25 5.79
C ALA A 193 2.72 -6.49 6.50
N ARG A 194 2.75 -5.16 6.38
CA ARG A 194 3.70 -4.27 7.06
C ARG A 194 3.57 -4.35 8.57
N HIS A 195 2.35 -4.41 9.11
CA HIS A 195 2.14 -4.67 10.54
C HIS A 195 2.51 -6.11 10.92
N ALA A 196 2.12 -7.10 10.11
CA ALA A 196 2.32 -8.51 10.42
C ALA A 196 3.79 -8.93 10.51
N ARG A 197 4.67 -8.34 9.69
CA ARG A 197 6.11 -8.65 9.70
C ARG A 197 6.87 -8.11 10.91
N ASN A 198 6.30 -7.13 11.62
CA ASN A 198 6.91 -6.47 12.78
C ASN A 198 6.30 -6.89 14.13
N LEU A 199 5.29 -7.76 14.11
CA LEU A 199 4.82 -8.52 15.28
C LEU A 199 5.59 -9.84 15.38
#